data_AF-A0A436BZF9-F1
#
_entry.id   AF-A0A436BZF9-F1
#
_cell.length_a   1.000
_cell.length_b   1.000
_cell.length_c   1.000
_cell.angle_alpha   90.00
_cell.angle_beta   90.00
_cell.angle_gamma   90.00
#
_symmetry.space_group_name_H-M   'P 1'
#
loop_
_entity.id
_entity.type
_entity.pdbx_description
1 polymer ?
#
loop_
_entity_poly.entity_id
_entity_poly.type
_entity_poly.pdbx_seq_one_letter_code
_entity_poly.pdbx_strand_id
1 'polypeptide(L)'
;LNASPLGNDAEKAAWNAMSSAQRDAINGVFVNIGKAIAAFERSIAPTPARFDRFALDLATGAEPKGDAVFSKQEILGLKLFIGKANCVTCHNGPRFTDNSFHNTGVPPVAGLPPDRGRIDAVHQVEADPFNCLGAYRDGDVAACGELRFMVKNAPQLIRAYKTPSLRGAATRPPYMHAGQFSSLDEVVAHYAKAAPSVEGVSEVHPLELSDRERAALVAFLKTLSE
;
A
#
# COMPACT_ATOMS: atom_id res chain seq x y z
N LEU A 1 -10.62 34.97 -7.42
CA LEU A 1 -9.92 34.62 -6.17
C LEU A 1 -10.04 33.12 -5.97
N ASN A 2 -8.95 32.44 -5.65
CA ASN A 2 -9.02 31.04 -5.26
C ASN A 2 -9.79 30.92 -3.93
N ALA A 3 -10.58 29.86 -3.78
CA ALA A 3 -11.32 29.56 -2.56
C ALA A 3 -11.10 28.09 -2.23
N SER A 4 -10.72 27.82 -0.99
CA SER A 4 -10.43 26.46 -0.52
C SER A 4 -10.67 26.34 0.98
N PRO A 5 -11.33 25.26 1.46
CA PRO A 5 -11.47 25.00 2.89
C PRO A 5 -10.13 24.64 3.57
N LEU A 6 -9.13 24.20 2.78
CA LEU A 6 -7.83 23.76 3.25
C LEU A 6 -6.68 24.70 2.83
N GLY A 7 -7.02 25.85 2.22
CA GLY A 7 -6.07 26.83 1.72
C GLY A 7 -5.48 27.74 2.79
N ASN A 8 -4.84 28.82 2.34
CA ASN A 8 -4.43 29.91 3.23
C ASN A 8 -5.64 30.70 3.77
N ASP A 9 -5.40 31.64 4.68
CA ASP A 9 -6.47 32.38 5.35
C ASP A 9 -7.39 33.16 4.40
N ALA A 10 -6.82 33.72 3.31
CA ALA A 10 -7.61 34.43 2.31
C ALA A 10 -8.50 33.47 1.51
N GLU A 11 -7.99 32.29 1.15
CA GLU A 11 -8.74 31.25 0.43
C GLU A 11 -9.86 30.67 1.30
N LYS A 12 -9.60 30.47 2.60
CA LYS A 12 -10.61 30.05 3.58
C LYS A 12 -11.68 31.12 3.78
N ALA A 13 -11.29 32.40 3.88
CA ALA A 13 -12.25 33.50 3.97
C ALA A 13 -13.14 33.57 2.73
N ALA A 14 -12.56 33.42 1.52
CA ALA A 14 -13.31 33.37 0.27
C ALA A 14 -14.27 32.18 0.21
N TRP A 15 -13.84 31.00 0.66
CA TRP A 15 -14.69 29.81 0.76
C TRP A 15 -15.86 29.99 1.74
N ASN A 16 -15.58 30.56 2.91
CA ASN A 16 -16.58 30.79 3.95
C ASN A 16 -17.61 31.86 3.55
N ALA A 17 -17.22 32.83 2.70
CA ALA A 17 -18.11 33.86 2.16
C ALA A 17 -19.10 33.34 1.11
N MET A 18 -18.88 32.14 0.54
CA MET A 18 -19.81 31.54 -0.42
C MET A 18 -21.14 31.14 0.23
N SER A 19 -22.20 31.04 -0.56
CA SER A 19 -23.43 30.38 -0.12
C SER A 19 -23.23 28.86 0.02
N SER A 20 -24.10 28.20 0.77
CA SER A 20 -24.11 26.73 0.84
C SER A 20 -24.26 26.10 -0.54
N ALA A 21 -25.19 26.60 -1.36
CA ALA A 21 -25.42 26.12 -2.71
C ALA A 21 -24.18 26.23 -3.62
N GLN A 22 -23.39 27.31 -3.48
CA GLN A 22 -22.13 27.46 -4.21
C GLN A 22 -21.08 26.43 -3.77
N ARG A 23 -20.91 26.24 -2.45
CA ARG A 23 -19.98 25.23 -1.93
C ARG A 23 -20.40 23.82 -2.33
N ASP A 24 -21.68 23.51 -2.28
CA ASP A 24 -22.22 22.19 -2.68
C ASP A 24 -22.01 21.93 -4.17
N ALA A 25 -22.20 22.94 -5.03
CA ALA A 25 -21.93 22.82 -6.46
C ALA A 25 -20.43 22.55 -6.74
N ILE A 26 -19.53 23.26 -6.05
CA ILE A 26 -18.07 23.05 -6.18
C ILE A 26 -17.67 21.65 -5.70
N ASN A 27 -18.18 21.24 -4.54
CA ASN A 27 -17.97 19.91 -4.00
C ASN A 27 -18.47 18.82 -4.93
N GLY A 28 -19.63 19.01 -5.57
CA GLY A 28 -20.17 18.10 -6.59
C GLY A 28 -19.22 17.94 -7.78
N VAL A 29 -18.64 19.03 -8.29
CA VAL A 29 -17.63 18.96 -9.37
C VAL A 29 -16.39 18.21 -8.90
N PHE A 30 -15.86 18.53 -7.72
CA PHE A 30 -14.68 17.87 -7.14
C PHE A 30 -14.87 16.35 -7.03
N VAL A 31 -16.02 15.92 -6.48
CA VAL A 31 -16.36 14.50 -6.33
C VAL A 31 -16.49 13.81 -7.69
N ASN A 32 -17.15 14.45 -8.66
CA ASN A 32 -17.36 13.85 -9.98
C ASN A 32 -16.03 13.63 -10.72
N ILE A 33 -15.06 14.53 -10.56
CA ILE A 33 -13.70 14.33 -11.07
C ILE A 33 -13.06 13.10 -10.41
N GLY A 34 -13.12 13.01 -9.08
CA GLY A 34 -12.60 11.85 -8.34
C GLY A 34 -13.24 10.52 -8.76
N LYS A 35 -14.57 10.50 -8.95
CA LYS A 35 -15.32 9.33 -9.43
C LYS A 35 -14.93 8.93 -10.85
N ALA A 36 -14.73 9.91 -11.74
CA ALA A 36 -14.30 9.66 -13.10
C ALA A 36 -12.89 9.04 -13.15
N ILE A 37 -11.95 9.58 -12.35
CA ILE A 37 -10.60 9.00 -12.20
C ILE A 37 -10.70 7.57 -11.67
N ALA A 38 -11.45 7.34 -10.59
CA ALA A 38 -11.60 6.02 -10.01
C ALA A 38 -12.26 5.00 -10.97
N ALA A 39 -13.20 5.44 -11.81
CA ALA A 39 -13.79 4.62 -12.85
C ALA A 39 -12.78 4.25 -13.95
N PHE A 40 -11.95 5.22 -14.37
CA PHE A 40 -10.86 4.96 -15.30
C PHE A 40 -9.82 3.99 -14.72
N GLU A 41 -9.35 4.21 -13.49
CA GLU A 41 -8.38 3.31 -12.84
C GLU A 41 -8.89 1.87 -12.72
N ARG A 42 -10.19 1.67 -12.47
CA ARG A 42 -10.82 0.33 -12.45
C ARG A 42 -10.87 -0.36 -13.82
N SER A 43 -10.75 0.40 -14.91
CA SER A 43 -10.71 -0.16 -16.27
C SER A 43 -9.31 -0.67 -16.67
N ILE A 44 -8.27 -0.31 -15.92
CA ILE A 44 -6.90 -0.72 -16.18
C ILE A 44 -6.70 -2.17 -15.71
N ALA A 45 -6.56 -3.09 -16.65
CA ALA A 45 -6.20 -4.47 -16.37
C ALA A 45 -4.68 -4.59 -16.14
N PRO A 46 -4.22 -5.33 -15.11
CA PRO A 46 -2.81 -5.64 -14.98
C PRO A 46 -2.39 -6.59 -16.11
N THR A 47 -1.25 -6.33 -16.72
CA THR A 47 -0.63 -7.28 -17.62
C THR A 47 -0.05 -8.46 -16.80
N PRO A 48 -0.10 -9.70 -17.31
CA PRO A 48 0.44 -10.86 -16.60
C PRO A 48 1.96 -10.78 -16.45
N ALA A 49 2.44 -10.78 -15.22
CA ALA A 49 3.85 -10.90 -14.89
C ALA A 49 4.36 -12.31 -15.19
N ARG A 50 5.68 -12.47 -15.21
CA ARG A 50 6.33 -13.77 -15.40
C ARG A 50 5.93 -14.80 -14.34
N PHE A 51 5.71 -14.34 -13.11
CA PHE A 51 5.16 -15.17 -12.03
C PHE A 51 3.77 -15.71 -12.33
N ASP A 52 2.89 -14.94 -13.01
CA ASP A 52 1.53 -15.40 -13.28
C ASP A 52 1.52 -16.57 -14.26
N ARG A 53 2.39 -16.53 -15.28
CA ARG A 53 2.59 -17.65 -16.22
C ARG A 53 3.11 -18.89 -15.49
N PHE A 54 4.15 -18.73 -14.67
CA PHE A 54 4.70 -19.80 -13.84
C PHE A 54 3.65 -20.42 -12.91
N ALA A 55 2.88 -19.59 -12.20
CA ALA A 55 1.86 -20.05 -11.26
C ALA A 55 0.71 -20.78 -11.97
N LEU A 56 0.30 -20.31 -13.15
CA LEU A 56 -0.73 -20.95 -13.95
C LEU A 56 -0.28 -22.33 -14.47
N ASP A 57 0.94 -22.43 -14.98
CA ASP A 57 1.51 -23.70 -15.46
C ASP A 57 1.53 -24.72 -14.31
N LEU A 58 2.05 -24.33 -13.13
CA LEU A 58 2.04 -25.20 -11.95
C LEU A 58 0.62 -25.60 -11.51
N ALA A 59 -0.33 -24.67 -11.49
CA ALA A 59 -1.70 -24.94 -11.05
C ALA A 59 -2.45 -25.90 -11.99
N THR A 60 -2.08 -25.92 -13.27
CA THR A 60 -2.67 -26.82 -14.28
C THR A 60 -1.91 -28.14 -14.44
N GLY A 61 -0.79 -28.31 -13.74
CA GLY A 61 0.11 -29.46 -13.90
C GLY A 61 0.93 -29.43 -15.19
N ALA A 62 0.98 -28.28 -15.86
CA ALA A 62 1.84 -28.06 -17.01
C ALA A 62 3.27 -27.73 -16.56
N GLU A 63 4.25 -28.16 -17.35
CA GLU A 63 5.63 -27.73 -17.17
C GLU A 63 5.80 -26.28 -17.64
N PRO A 64 6.39 -25.38 -16.83
CA PRO A 64 6.65 -24.02 -17.24
C PRO A 64 7.50 -23.96 -18.52
N LYS A 65 7.19 -23.01 -19.40
CA LYS A 65 7.89 -22.84 -20.69
C LYS A 65 8.37 -21.40 -20.89
N GLY A 66 9.39 -21.26 -21.73
CA GLY A 66 9.93 -19.95 -22.10
C GLY A 66 10.41 -19.17 -20.88
N ASP A 67 9.93 -17.94 -20.74
CA ASP A 67 10.30 -17.07 -19.63
C ASP A 67 9.65 -17.47 -18.29
N ALA A 68 8.60 -18.30 -18.30
CA ALA A 68 7.98 -18.83 -17.09
C ALA A 68 8.87 -19.86 -16.37
N VAL A 69 9.95 -20.36 -17.00
CA VAL A 69 10.89 -21.28 -16.37
C VAL A 69 11.73 -20.53 -15.34
N PHE A 70 11.37 -20.69 -14.07
CA PHE A 70 12.12 -20.08 -12.97
C PHE A 70 13.48 -20.75 -12.79
N SER A 71 14.50 -19.94 -12.56
CA SER A 71 15.82 -20.42 -12.17
C SER A 71 15.80 -21.07 -10.79
N LYS A 72 16.82 -21.87 -10.46
CA LYS A 72 16.98 -22.44 -9.11
C LYS A 72 17.00 -21.37 -8.01
N GLN A 73 17.51 -20.17 -8.32
CA GLN A 73 17.55 -19.04 -7.39
C GLN A 73 16.17 -18.44 -7.17
N GLU A 74 15.36 -18.30 -8.21
CA GLU A 74 13.99 -17.78 -8.11
C GLU A 74 13.06 -18.77 -7.41
N ILE A 75 13.21 -20.07 -7.67
CA ILE A 75 12.51 -21.12 -6.93
C ILE A 75 12.90 -21.09 -5.44
N LEU A 76 14.18 -20.90 -5.12
CA LEU A 76 14.62 -20.71 -3.73
C LEU A 76 13.97 -19.46 -3.12
N GLY A 77 13.94 -18.35 -3.85
CA GLY A 77 13.31 -17.10 -3.42
C GLY A 77 11.83 -17.27 -3.10
N LEU A 78 11.09 -17.95 -3.98
CA LEU A 78 9.67 -18.28 -3.75
C LEU A 78 9.48 -19.14 -2.50
N LYS A 79 10.32 -20.18 -2.32
CA LYS A 79 10.28 -21.04 -1.12
C LYS A 79 10.56 -20.25 0.16
N LEU A 80 11.51 -19.32 0.13
CA LEU A 80 11.80 -18.45 1.27
C LEU A 80 10.64 -17.51 1.55
N PHE A 81 10.09 -16.88 0.52
CA PHE A 81 8.97 -15.93 0.60
C PHE A 81 7.75 -16.56 1.28
N ILE A 82 7.43 -17.81 0.93
CA ILE A 82 6.30 -18.55 1.50
C ILE A 82 6.66 -19.17 2.86
N GLY A 83 7.89 -19.64 3.04
CA GLY A 83 8.33 -20.37 4.21
C GLY A 83 9.17 -19.52 5.16
N LYS A 84 10.47 -19.80 5.21
CA LYS A 84 11.41 -19.29 6.23
C LYS A 84 11.37 -17.77 6.42
N ALA A 85 11.24 -16.98 5.35
CA ALA A 85 11.22 -15.51 5.44
C ALA A 85 9.82 -14.95 5.75
N ASN A 86 8.78 -15.78 5.68
CA ASN A 86 7.41 -15.50 6.09
C ASN A 86 6.78 -14.23 5.46
N CYS A 87 7.28 -13.81 4.29
CA CYS A 87 6.80 -12.61 3.60
C CYS A 87 5.33 -12.74 3.20
N VAL A 88 4.89 -13.97 2.91
CA VAL A 88 3.52 -14.30 2.51
C VAL A 88 2.47 -13.96 3.58
N THR A 89 2.83 -13.85 4.86
CA THR A 89 1.84 -13.51 5.91
C THR A 89 1.14 -12.19 5.62
N CYS A 90 1.87 -11.17 5.16
CA CYS A 90 1.28 -9.88 4.77
C CYS A 90 1.14 -9.77 3.24
N HIS A 91 2.08 -10.31 2.48
CA HIS A 91 2.10 -10.22 1.02
C HIS A 91 1.52 -11.48 0.36
N ASN A 92 0.20 -11.63 0.45
CA ASN A 92 -0.54 -12.79 -0.08
C ASN A 92 -1.55 -12.43 -1.18
N GLY A 93 -2.16 -13.48 -1.72
CA GLY A 93 -3.20 -13.40 -2.73
C GLY A 93 -2.69 -12.88 -4.09
N PRO A 94 -3.60 -12.67 -5.04
CA PRO A 94 -3.23 -12.28 -6.39
C PRO A 94 -2.50 -10.95 -6.48
N ARG A 95 -2.61 -10.05 -5.50
CA ARG A 95 -1.92 -8.76 -5.51
C ARG A 95 -0.67 -8.73 -4.62
N PHE A 96 -0.32 -9.81 -3.93
CA PHE A 96 0.77 -9.82 -2.94
C PHE A 96 0.58 -8.72 -1.88
N THR A 97 -0.64 -8.62 -1.37
CA THR A 97 -1.03 -7.72 -0.27
C THR A 97 -2.34 -8.21 0.32
N ASP A 98 -2.37 -8.27 1.64
CA ASP A 98 -3.58 -8.51 2.42
C ASP A 98 -4.51 -7.28 2.53
N ASN A 99 -4.05 -6.11 2.08
CA ASN A 99 -4.70 -4.80 2.22
C ASN A 99 -4.85 -4.32 3.66
N SER A 100 -4.18 -4.98 4.61
CA SER A 100 -4.10 -4.58 6.01
C SER A 100 -3.00 -3.53 6.19
N PHE A 101 -2.81 -3.10 7.43
CA PHE A 101 -1.85 -2.07 7.79
C PHE A 101 -0.97 -2.59 8.91
N HIS A 102 0.34 -2.44 8.76
CA HIS A 102 1.32 -3.00 9.68
C HIS A 102 2.40 -2.01 10.03
N ASN A 103 2.90 -2.12 11.26
CA ASN A 103 4.11 -1.44 11.68
C ASN A 103 5.29 -2.41 11.53
N THR A 104 6.18 -2.13 10.58
CA THR A 104 7.36 -2.98 10.32
C THR A 104 8.66 -2.36 10.82
N GLY A 105 8.59 -1.29 11.63
CA GLY A 105 9.77 -0.63 12.19
C GLY A 105 10.60 0.17 11.18
N VAL A 106 10.04 0.52 10.01
CA VAL A 106 10.74 1.35 9.01
C VAL A 106 11.17 2.68 9.65
N PRO A 107 12.45 3.10 9.49
CA PRO A 107 12.98 4.28 10.14
C PRO A 107 12.34 5.58 9.60
N PRO A 108 12.33 6.66 10.40
CA PRO A 108 11.98 7.98 9.91
C PRO A 108 13.02 8.51 8.92
N VAL A 109 12.60 9.37 8.00
CA VAL A 109 13.48 10.09 7.08
C VAL A 109 13.84 11.45 7.69
N ALA A 110 15.13 11.77 7.74
CA ALA A 110 15.59 13.05 8.29
C ALA A 110 15.01 14.23 7.50
N GLY A 111 14.51 15.24 8.22
CA GLY A 111 13.95 16.46 7.63
C GLY A 111 12.49 16.34 7.18
N LEU A 112 11.87 15.15 7.24
CA LEU A 112 10.42 15.01 7.03
C LEU A 112 9.65 15.14 8.36
N PRO A 113 8.40 15.66 8.33
CA PRO A 113 7.52 15.63 9.49
C PRO A 113 7.29 14.21 10.01
N PRO A 114 7.03 14.03 11.32
CA PRO A 114 6.64 12.74 11.85
C PRO A 114 5.38 12.19 11.14
N ASP A 115 5.49 10.98 10.62
CA ASP A 115 4.36 10.21 10.08
C ASP A 115 4.03 9.08 11.06
N ARG A 116 2.84 9.14 11.67
CA ARG A 116 2.34 8.12 12.59
C ARG A 116 1.45 7.10 11.88
N GLY A 117 1.35 7.16 10.55
CA GLY A 117 0.62 6.21 9.74
C GLY A 117 -0.88 6.22 10.03
N ARG A 118 -1.46 5.02 10.15
CA ARG A 118 -2.91 4.84 10.22
C ARG A 118 -3.58 5.59 11.37
N ILE A 119 -2.94 5.74 12.53
CA ILE A 119 -3.55 6.40 13.70
C ILE A 119 -3.96 7.86 13.43
N ASP A 120 -3.20 8.61 12.62
CA ASP A 120 -3.57 9.98 12.28
C ASP A 120 -4.55 9.99 11.08
N ALA A 121 -4.38 9.07 10.14
CA ALA A 121 -5.20 8.97 8.94
C ALA A 121 -6.68 8.59 9.23
N VAL A 122 -6.95 7.80 10.27
CA VAL A 122 -8.34 7.43 10.63
C VAL A 122 -9.19 8.64 11.02
N HIS A 123 -8.61 9.64 11.66
CA HIS A 123 -9.31 10.88 12.00
C HIS A 123 -9.53 11.76 10.77
N GLN A 124 -8.57 11.77 9.83
CA GLN A 124 -8.70 12.51 8.58
C GLN A 124 -9.83 11.94 7.71
N VAL A 125 -9.88 10.62 7.50
CA VAL A 125 -10.93 10.00 6.69
C VAL A 125 -12.30 10.12 7.36
N GLU A 126 -12.39 10.08 8.70
CA GLU A 126 -13.65 10.26 9.41
C GLU A 126 -14.20 11.70 9.26
N ALA A 127 -13.32 12.70 9.28
CA ALA A 127 -13.68 14.10 9.12
C ALA A 127 -13.94 14.50 7.66
N ASP A 128 -13.48 13.71 6.68
CA ASP A 128 -13.61 14.02 5.26
C ASP A 128 -15.09 13.97 4.80
N PRO A 129 -15.68 15.08 4.31
CA PRO A 129 -17.06 15.10 3.83
C PRO A 129 -17.30 14.21 2.59
N PHE A 130 -16.23 13.76 1.93
CA PHE A 130 -16.25 12.90 0.76
C PHE A 130 -16.02 11.43 1.08
N ASN A 131 -15.94 11.06 2.37
CA ASN A 131 -15.85 9.67 2.77
C ASN A 131 -17.13 8.87 2.43
N CYS A 132 -17.10 7.54 2.63
CA CYS A 132 -18.20 6.67 2.26
C CYS A 132 -19.53 7.00 2.97
N LEU A 133 -19.49 7.57 4.18
CA LEU A 133 -20.68 7.98 4.94
C LEU A 133 -21.14 9.40 4.60
N GLY A 134 -20.38 10.13 3.78
CA GLY A 134 -20.67 11.49 3.36
C GLY A 134 -21.89 11.62 2.44
N ALA A 135 -22.27 12.88 2.19
CA ALA A 135 -23.40 13.23 1.33
C ALA A 135 -23.17 12.89 -0.16
N TYR A 136 -21.91 12.69 -0.54
CA TYR A 136 -21.49 12.52 -1.93
C TYR A 136 -21.21 11.06 -2.33
N ARG A 137 -21.50 10.09 -1.45
CA ARG A 137 -21.28 8.66 -1.71
C ARG A 137 -22.11 8.16 -2.90
N ASP A 138 -21.58 7.14 -3.57
CA ASP A 138 -22.37 6.33 -4.50
C ASP A 138 -22.95 5.12 -3.76
N GLY A 139 -24.20 4.77 -4.06
CA GLY A 139 -24.84 3.58 -3.51
C GLY A 139 -25.27 3.68 -2.03
N ASP A 140 -25.53 2.52 -1.45
CA ASP A 140 -26.12 2.39 -0.12
C ASP A 140 -25.05 2.52 0.99
N VAL A 141 -25.42 3.14 2.11
CA VAL A 141 -24.62 3.21 3.34
C VAL A 141 -24.27 1.82 3.91
N ALA A 142 -25.03 0.79 3.56
CA ALA A 142 -24.72 -0.60 3.90
C ALA A 142 -23.39 -1.08 3.28
N ALA A 143 -22.96 -0.51 2.15
CA ALA A 143 -21.68 -0.83 1.51
C ALA A 143 -20.46 -0.24 2.23
N CYS A 144 -20.66 0.68 3.18
CA CYS A 144 -19.58 1.37 3.89
C CYS A 144 -19.04 0.62 5.11
N GLY A 145 -19.03 -0.71 5.07
CA GLY A 145 -18.61 -1.56 6.20
C GLY A 145 -17.22 -1.20 6.75
N GLU A 146 -16.24 -1.01 5.85
CA GLU A 146 -14.87 -0.65 6.20
C GLU A 146 -14.79 0.62 7.06
N LEU A 147 -15.54 1.67 6.70
CA LEU A 147 -15.53 2.93 7.44
C LEU A 147 -16.39 2.84 8.71
N ARG A 148 -17.53 2.13 8.65
CA ARG A 148 -18.46 1.96 9.79
C ARG A 148 -17.82 1.19 10.95
N PHE A 149 -17.03 0.18 10.64
CA PHE A 149 -16.38 -0.68 11.63
C PHE A 149 -14.88 -0.43 11.75
N MET A 150 -14.40 0.69 11.20
CA MET A 150 -13.00 1.10 11.31
C MET A 150 -12.61 1.27 12.78
N VAL A 151 -11.49 0.69 13.17
CA VAL A 151 -10.86 0.95 14.47
C VAL A 151 -10.34 2.39 14.46
N LYS A 152 -10.85 3.22 15.38
CA LYS A 152 -10.54 4.66 15.43
C LYS A 152 -9.39 5.02 16.35
N ASN A 153 -9.14 4.20 17.37
CA ASN A 153 -8.05 4.42 18.31
C ASN A 153 -7.61 3.08 18.88
N ALA A 154 -6.41 2.66 18.53
CA ALA A 154 -5.80 1.49 19.11
C ALA A 154 -4.27 1.50 18.88
N PRO A 155 -3.47 0.90 19.79
CA PRO A 155 -2.01 0.92 19.67
C PRO A 155 -1.48 0.36 18.36
N GLN A 156 -2.16 -0.63 17.77
CA GLN A 156 -1.78 -1.25 16.49
C GLN A 156 -1.92 -0.31 15.28
N LEU A 157 -2.55 0.85 15.42
CA LEU A 157 -2.63 1.83 14.33
C LEU A 157 -1.38 2.72 14.26
N ILE A 158 -0.58 2.76 15.34
CA ILE A 158 0.60 3.61 15.46
C ILE A 158 1.68 3.11 14.50
N ARG A 159 2.09 4.00 13.59
CA ARG A 159 3.03 3.75 12.49
C ARG A 159 2.66 2.53 11.65
N ALA A 160 1.37 2.24 11.55
CA ALA A 160 0.86 1.19 10.68
C ALA A 160 0.61 1.74 9.28
N TYR A 161 1.22 1.12 8.27
CA TYR A 161 1.09 1.51 6.86
C TYR A 161 0.48 0.37 6.06
N LYS A 162 -0.32 0.71 5.05
CA LYS A 162 -0.95 -0.31 4.20
C LYS A 162 0.12 -1.18 3.55
N THR A 163 -0.03 -2.51 3.62
CA THR A 163 0.81 -3.46 2.88
C THR A 163 0.73 -3.14 1.39
N PRO A 164 1.81 -2.68 0.73
CA PRO A 164 1.76 -2.39 -0.69
C PRO A 164 1.66 -3.70 -1.49
N SER A 165 1.04 -3.63 -2.67
CA SER A 165 1.15 -4.72 -3.65
C SER A 165 2.61 -4.86 -4.09
N LEU A 166 3.12 -6.09 -4.18
CA LEU A 166 4.45 -6.35 -4.72
C LEU A 166 4.49 -6.48 -6.24
N ARG A 167 3.34 -6.40 -6.93
CA ARG A 167 3.29 -6.40 -8.40
C ARG A 167 4.00 -5.17 -8.95
N GLY A 168 4.98 -5.38 -9.82
CA GLY A 168 5.80 -4.32 -10.40
C GLY A 168 6.68 -3.58 -9.39
N ALA A 169 6.83 -4.06 -8.15
CA ALA A 169 7.60 -3.37 -7.14
C ALA A 169 9.09 -3.29 -7.49
N ALA A 170 9.64 -4.32 -8.15
CA ALA A 170 11.08 -4.40 -8.41
C ALA A 170 11.63 -3.29 -9.31
N THR A 171 10.78 -2.58 -10.05
CA THR A 171 11.17 -1.50 -10.97
C THR A 171 10.89 -0.09 -10.45
N ARG A 172 10.49 0.06 -9.17
CA ARG A 172 10.03 1.33 -8.60
C ARG A 172 10.80 1.76 -7.34
N PRO A 173 12.14 1.95 -7.40
CA PRO A 173 12.85 2.62 -6.33
C PRO A 173 12.48 4.13 -6.28
N PRO A 174 12.60 4.80 -5.13
CA PRO A 174 12.92 4.24 -3.81
C PRO A 174 11.71 3.52 -3.17
N TYR A 175 11.96 2.71 -2.14
CA TYR A 175 10.99 1.85 -1.48
C TYR A 175 10.51 2.40 -0.14
N MET A 176 9.43 1.82 0.39
CA MET A 176 8.72 2.21 1.61
C MET A 176 7.91 3.51 1.46
N HIS A 177 7.17 3.89 2.50
CA HIS A 177 6.16 4.95 2.43
C HIS A 177 6.75 6.35 2.22
N ALA A 178 8.03 6.56 2.54
CA ALA A 178 8.72 7.84 2.37
C ALA A 178 10.05 7.71 1.61
N GLY A 179 10.25 6.61 0.86
CA GLY A 179 11.47 6.41 0.06
C GLY A 179 12.72 6.08 0.89
N GLN A 180 12.57 5.41 2.03
CA GLN A 180 13.65 5.10 2.98
C GLN A 180 14.78 4.25 2.40
N PHE A 181 14.46 3.38 1.43
CA PHE A 181 15.42 2.42 0.89
C PHE A 181 15.59 2.59 -0.60
N SER A 182 16.83 2.54 -1.06
CA SER A 182 17.19 2.73 -2.47
C SER A 182 17.04 1.44 -3.30
N SER A 183 17.07 0.28 -2.64
CA SER A 183 17.13 -1.03 -3.30
C SER A 183 16.28 -2.08 -2.59
N LEU A 184 15.89 -3.13 -3.32
CA LEU A 184 15.25 -4.31 -2.72
C LEU A 184 16.16 -5.05 -1.73
N ASP A 185 17.49 -4.95 -1.88
CA ASP A 185 18.42 -5.56 -0.94
C ASP A 185 18.35 -4.88 0.43
N GLU A 186 18.30 -3.54 0.46
CA GLU A 186 18.06 -2.78 1.69
C GLU A 186 16.70 -3.11 2.32
N VAL A 187 15.67 -3.30 1.50
CA VAL A 187 14.35 -3.75 1.98
C VAL A 187 14.46 -5.11 2.67
N VAL A 188 15.09 -6.10 2.03
CA VAL A 188 15.25 -7.44 2.62
C VAL A 188 16.14 -7.39 3.87
N ALA A 189 17.19 -6.57 3.87
CA ALA A 189 18.05 -6.36 5.04
C ALA A 189 17.29 -5.74 6.22
N HIS A 190 16.36 -4.80 5.97
CA HIS A 190 15.47 -4.25 6.98
C HIS A 190 14.65 -5.34 7.67
N TYR A 191 13.99 -6.20 6.90
CA TYR A 191 13.21 -7.32 7.45
C TYR A 191 14.08 -8.36 8.15
N ALA A 192 15.28 -8.66 7.64
CA ALA A 192 16.20 -9.58 8.29
C ALA A 192 16.66 -9.07 9.67
N LYS A 193 16.93 -7.76 9.77
CA LYS A 193 17.31 -7.11 11.02
C LYS A 193 16.13 -6.95 11.99
N ALA A 194 14.95 -6.63 11.46
CA ALA A 194 13.71 -6.38 12.21
C ALA A 194 13.94 -5.43 13.40
N ALA A 195 14.49 -4.24 13.13
CA ALA A 195 14.73 -3.26 14.17
C ALA A 195 13.41 -2.85 14.86
N PRO A 196 13.41 -2.58 16.18
CA PRO A 196 12.24 -2.07 16.87
C PRO A 196 11.72 -0.79 16.22
N SER A 197 10.40 -0.60 16.24
CA SER A 197 9.81 0.64 15.77
C SER A 197 10.16 1.79 16.72
N VAL A 198 10.35 2.98 16.16
CA VAL A 198 10.58 4.21 16.95
C VAL A 198 9.35 4.63 17.74
N GLU A 199 8.16 4.16 17.34
CA GLU A 199 6.90 4.35 18.04
C GLU A 199 5.96 3.17 17.75
N GLY A 200 5.19 2.75 18.76
CA GLY A 200 4.34 1.56 18.65
C GLY A 200 5.14 0.25 18.69
N VAL A 201 4.54 -0.84 18.22
CA VAL A 201 5.14 -2.18 18.23
C VAL A 201 5.35 -2.65 16.80
N SER A 202 6.57 -3.06 16.49
CA SER A 202 6.90 -3.70 15.21
C SER A 202 6.37 -5.13 15.19
N GLU A 203 5.75 -5.54 14.09
CA GLU A 203 5.19 -6.88 13.89
C GLU A 203 6.20 -7.87 13.28
N VAL A 204 7.34 -7.36 12.82
CA VAL A 204 8.40 -8.18 12.21
C VAL A 204 9.38 -8.69 13.25
N HIS A 205 9.92 -9.88 13.01
CA HIS A 205 10.88 -10.54 13.87
C HIS A 205 12.18 -10.80 13.08
N PRO A 206 13.34 -10.83 13.74
CA PRO A 206 14.61 -11.06 13.05
C PRO A 206 14.61 -12.38 12.27
N LEU A 207 15.23 -12.36 11.09
CA LEU A 207 15.35 -13.51 10.21
C LEU A 207 16.82 -13.78 9.92
N GLU A 208 17.28 -15.00 10.21
CA GLU A 208 18.62 -15.44 9.82
C GLU A 208 18.64 -15.80 8.34
N LEU A 209 18.98 -14.84 7.49
CA LEU A 209 19.10 -15.03 6.03
C LEU A 209 20.55 -14.88 5.58
N SER A 210 21.08 -15.93 4.96
CA SER A 210 22.36 -15.86 4.26
C SER A 210 22.29 -14.91 3.05
N ASP A 211 23.43 -14.45 2.58
CA ASP A 211 23.52 -13.57 1.39
C ASP A 211 22.86 -14.20 0.16
N ARG A 212 23.01 -15.52 0.02
CA ARG A 212 22.36 -16.31 -1.03
C ARG A 212 20.83 -16.29 -0.90
N GLU A 213 20.30 -16.39 0.31
CA GLU A 213 18.85 -16.35 0.55
C GLU A 213 18.28 -14.95 0.30
N ARG A 214 18.98 -13.89 0.71
CA ARG A 214 18.58 -12.51 0.42
C ARG A 214 18.56 -12.24 -1.08
N ALA A 215 19.61 -12.63 -1.79
CA ALA A 215 19.67 -12.54 -3.25
C ALA A 215 18.59 -13.38 -3.94
N ALA A 216 18.21 -14.52 -3.37
CA ALA A 216 17.13 -15.36 -3.89
C ALA A 216 15.76 -14.70 -3.74
N LEU A 217 15.47 -14.08 -2.58
CA LEU A 217 14.25 -13.29 -2.37
C LEU A 217 14.15 -12.15 -3.40
N VAL A 218 15.23 -11.39 -3.59
CA VAL A 218 15.27 -10.30 -4.59
C VAL A 218 15.03 -10.85 -6.01
N ALA A 219 15.64 -11.98 -6.37
CA ALA A 219 15.40 -12.62 -7.67
C ALA A 219 13.92 -13.00 -7.86
N PHE A 220 13.28 -13.57 -6.83
CA PHE A 220 11.85 -13.86 -6.86
C PHE A 220 11.00 -12.59 -7.02
N LEU A 221 11.27 -11.52 -6.27
CA LEU A 221 10.50 -10.27 -6.38
C LEU A 221 10.56 -9.65 -7.78
N LYS A 222 11.68 -9.84 -8.51
CA LYS A 222 11.80 -9.39 -9.91
C LYS A 222 10.85 -10.14 -10.85
N THR A 223 10.44 -11.37 -10.53
CA THR A 223 9.48 -12.14 -11.32
C THR A 223 8.04 -11.59 -11.24
N LEU A 224 7.79 -10.70 -10.27
CA LEU A 224 6.50 -10.05 -10.06
C LEU A 224 6.34 -8.77 -10.89
N SER A 225 7.32 -8.45 -11.72
CA SER A 225 7.28 -7.34 -12.68
C SER A 225 7.05 -7.88 -14.10
N GLU A 226 6.57 -6.99 -14.96
CA GLU A 226 6.48 -7.20 -16.42
C GLU A 226 7.82 -7.64 -17.01
#